data_AF-A0A557XK82-F1
#
_entry.id   AF-A0A557XK82-F1
#
_cell.length_a   1.000
_cell.length_b   1.000
_cell.length_c   1.000
_cell.angle_alpha   90.00
_cell.angle_beta   90.00
_cell.angle_gamma   90.00
#
_symmetry.space_group_name_H-M   'P 1'
#
loop_
_entity.id
_entity.type
_entity.pdbx_description
1 polymer ?
#
loop_
_entity_poly.entity_id
_entity_poly.type
_entity_poly.pdbx_seq_one_letter_code
_entity_poly.pdbx_strand_id
1 'polypeptide(L)'
;MTRRYYRIGEDRRRDAVDTVTTLSFDRHGNRIWRDAHALLDSERARHAIGEVAVPDGTCTEPTNVKAGGGACPIRFRCVGCDHFRTNIAFLPDLQAYLDDLLRTRERLAATIDGVDEWARADATPTEEEITRIRRLINRIKGDIAELDDTERAQINDAVAIVRRHRAAHTVPLGMPTLAAT
;
A
#
# COMPACT_ATOMS: atom_id res chain seq x y z
N MET A 1 23.52 -26.60 -10.22
CA MET A 1 22.94 -25.37 -10.80
C MET A 1 21.96 -24.76 -9.79
N THR A 2 22.33 -23.77 -8.97
CA THR A 2 21.39 -23.21 -7.96
C THR A 2 21.70 -21.77 -7.55
N ARG A 3 22.97 -21.38 -7.34
CA ARG A 3 23.31 -20.04 -6.80
C ARG A 3 23.18 -18.88 -7.79
N ARG A 4 23.43 -19.13 -9.09
CA ARG A 4 23.40 -18.09 -10.15
C ARG A 4 21.97 -17.67 -10.50
N TYR A 5 21.05 -18.64 -10.58
CA TYR A 5 19.62 -18.37 -10.84
C TYR A 5 18.96 -17.60 -9.69
N TYR A 6 19.32 -17.90 -8.44
CA TYR A 6 18.82 -17.16 -7.28
C TYR A 6 19.24 -15.68 -7.31
N ARG A 7 20.52 -15.40 -7.61
CA ARG A 7 21.03 -14.03 -7.74
C ARG A 7 20.33 -13.26 -8.86
N ILE A 8 20.12 -13.87 -10.02
CA ILE A 8 19.37 -13.24 -11.13
C ILE A 8 17.92 -12.91 -10.72
N GLY A 9 17.28 -13.78 -9.93
CA GLY A 9 15.94 -13.53 -9.40
C GLY A 9 15.90 -12.39 -8.37
N GLU A 10 16.94 -12.27 -7.55
CA GLU A 10 17.10 -11.18 -6.58
C GLU A 10 17.34 -9.82 -7.25
N ASP A 11 18.22 -9.77 -8.25
CA ASP A 11 18.51 -8.56 -9.03
C ASP A 11 17.24 -8.09 -9.76
N ARG A 12 16.54 -8.99 -10.45
CA ARG A 12 15.27 -8.67 -11.15
C ARG A 12 14.18 -8.18 -10.19
N ARG A 13 14.12 -8.74 -8.98
CA ARG A 13 13.19 -8.29 -7.94
C ARG A 13 13.55 -6.88 -7.47
N ARG A 14 14.84 -6.61 -7.29
CA ARG A 14 15.34 -5.30 -6.86
C ARG A 14 15.03 -4.23 -7.90
N ASP A 15 15.28 -4.52 -9.16
CA ASP A 15 14.95 -3.62 -10.28
C ASP A 15 13.44 -3.35 -10.33
N ALA A 16 12.61 -4.39 -10.17
CA ALA A 16 11.16 -4.22 -10.13
C ALA A 16 10.69 -3.33 -8.95
N VAL A 17 11.31 -3.49 -7.77
CA VAL A 17 11.02 -2.62 -6.62
C VAL A 17 11.39 -1.16 -6.92
N ASP A 18 12.52 -0.92 -7.58
CA ASP A 18 12.91 0.44 -7.97
C ASP A 18 11.94 1.05 -8.96
N THR A 19 11.59 0.30 -10.00
CA THR A 19 10.66 0.75 -11.03
C THR A 19 9.30 1.12 -10.45
N VAL A 20 8.75 0.37 -9.50
CA VAL A 20 7.47 0.76 -8.86
C VAL A 20 7.64 1.92 -7.88
N THR A 21 8.85 2.09 -7.31
CA THR A 21 9.14 3.13 -6.33
C THR A 21 9.25 4.52 -6.98
N THR A 22 9.59 4.61 -8.27
CA THR A 22 9.53 5.89 -9.02
C THR A 22 8.12 6.49 -9.03
N LEU A 23 7.09 5.64 -8.94
CA LEU A 23 5.69 6.01 -8.80
C LEU A 23 5.20 5.73 -7.37
N SER A 24 5.80 6.45 -6.42
CA SER A 24 5.38 6.49 -5.02
C SER A 24 4.56 7.73 -4.70
N PHE A 25 3.62 7.58 -3.77
CA PHE A 25 2.64 8.60 -3.42
C PHE A 25 2.56 8.77 -1.90
N ASP A 26 2.34 10.01 -1.46
CA ASP A 26 1.89 10.27 -0.09
C ASP A 26 0.38 9.98 0.05
N ARG A 27 -0.15 10.17 1.26
CA ARG A 27 -1.59 9.98 1.53
C ARG A 27 -2.53 10.92 0.75
N HIS A 28 -2.00 12.02 0.21
CA HIS A 28 -2.75 12.99 -0.59
C HIS A 28 -2.71 12.67 -2.08
N GLY A 29 -1.90 11.68 -2.48
CA GLY A 29 -1.65 11.35 -3.88
C GLY A 29 -0.65 12.28 -4.55
N ASN A 30 0.16 13.02 -3.78
CA ASN A 30 1.27 13.76 -4.36
C ASN A 30 2.41 12.78 -4.66
N ARG A 31 3.05 12.95 -5.82
CA ARG A 31 4.26 12.19 -6.16
C ARG A 31 5.34 12.48 -5.14
N ILE A 32 5.82 11.43 -4.51
CA ILE A 32 7.02 11.49 -3.69
C ILE A 32 8.14 11.19 -4.65
N TRP A 33 8.70 12.27 -5.20
CA TRP A 33 9.87 12.16 -6.06
C TRP A 33 11.00 11.58 -5.22
N ARG A 34 11.28 10.29 -5.45
CA ARG A 34 12.50 9.66 -4.96
C ARG A 34 13.44 9.69 -6.14
N ASP A 35 14.61 10.31 -5.96
CA ASP A 35 15.78 10.10 -6.81
C ASP A 35 16.17 8.61 -6.75
N ALA A 36 15.39 7.75 -7.40
CA ALA A 36 15.62 6.31 -7.47
C ALA A 36 16.84 5.98 -8.34
N HIS A 37 17.49 6.98 -8.93
CA HIS A 37 18.60 6.81 -9.88
C HIS A 37 20.00 7.17 -9.38
N ALA A 38 20.19 7.47 -8.10
CA ALA A 38 21.57 7.59 -7.57
C ALA A 38 21.73 7.31 -6.07
N LEU A 39 20.83 6.56 -5.45
CA LEU A 39 21.07 6.10 -4.08
C LEU A 39 22.05 4.93 -4.15
N LEU A 40 23.30 5.19 -3.77
CA LEU A 40 24.29 4.16 -3.41
C LEU A 40 23.59 3.03 -2.64
N ASP A 41 24.05 1.79 -2.76
CA ASP A 41 23.47 0.64 -2.03
C ASP A 41 23.24 0.92 -0.54
N SER A 42 24.05 1.80 0.07
CA SER A 42 23.93 2.28 1.45
C SER A 42 22.66 3.09 1.74
N GLU A 43 22.25 3.98 0.85
CA GLU A 43 21.06 4.80 1.01
C GLU A 43 19.79 3.95 0.86
N ARG A 44 19.80 3.01 -0.08
CA ARG A 44 18.73 2.02 -0.23
C ARG A 44 18.57 1.14 1.02
N ALA A 45 19.69 0.71 1.61
CA ALA A 45 19.67 -0.03 2.87
C ALA A 45 19.13 0.82 4.03
N ARG A 46 19.51 2.10 4.11
CA ARG A 46 18.97 3.04 5.11
C ARG A 46 17.46 3.22 4.99
N HIS A 47 16.94 3.33 3.77
CA HIS A 47 15.50 3.41 3.55
C HIS A 47 14.78 2.12 3.92
N ALA A 48 15.31 0.96 3.54
CA ALA A 48 14.73 -0.33 3.95
C ALA A 48 14.68 -0.49 5.48
N ILE A 49 15.63 0.11 6.21
CA ILE A 49 15.64 0.13 7.68
C ILE A 49 14.66 1.17 8.24
N GLY A 50 14.40 2.26 7.50
CA GLY A 50 13.56 3.39 7.90
C GLY A 50 12.07 3.26 7.54
N GLU A 51 11.64 2.12 7.01
CA GLU A 51 10.25 1.86 6.64
C GLU A 51 9.77 0.53 7.22
N VAL A 52 8.47 0.44 7.50
CA VAL A 52 7.82 -0.83 7.88
C VAL A 52 6.57 -1.06 7.05
N ALA A 53 6.29 -2.33 6.72
CA ALA A 53 5.09 -2.72 6.00
C ALA A 53 3.84 -2.39 6.85
N VAL A 54 2.83 -1.79 6.19
CA VAL A 54 1.52 -1.49 6.77
C VAL A 54 0.44 -1.79 5.72
N PRO A 55 -0.86 -1.73 6.07
CA PRO A 55 -1.92 -1.91 5.08
C PRO A 55 -1.73 -0.97 3.89
N ASP A 56 -1.82 -1.53 2.69
CA ASP A 56 -1.77 -0.82 1.41
C ASP A 56 -0.54 0.07 1.15
N GLY A 57 0.56 -0.15 1.91
CA GLY A 57 1.79 0.62 1.73
C GLY A 57 2.88 0.38 2.78
N THR A 58 3.65 1.43 3.05
CA THR A 58 4.71 1.48 4.07
C THR A 58 4.52 2.68 5.00
N CYS A 59 5.07 2.57 6.21
CA CYS A 59 5.10 3.63 7.22
C CYS A 59 6.54 4.04 7.49
N THR A 60 6.77 5.35 7.57
CA THR A 60 8.10 5.95 7.85
C THR A 60 8.21 6.59 9.23
N GLU A 61 7.21 6.42 10.10
CA GLU A 61 7.23 7.00 11.45
C GLU A 61 8.26 6.25 12.31
N PRO A 62 9.30 6.92 12.84
CA PRO A 62 10.45 6.24 13.47
C PRO A 62 10.09 5.31 14.62
N THR A 63 9.12 5.68 15.46
CA THR A 63 8.71 4.88 16.63
C THR A 63 8.02 3.60 16.20
N ASN A 64 7.11 3.69 15.23
CA ASN A 64 6.37 2.58 14.68
C ASN A 64 7.27 1.68 13.84
N VAL A 65 8.22 2.24 13.08
CA VAL A 65 9.26 1.48 12.38
C VAL A 65 10.10 0.68 13.37
N LYS A 66 10.59 1.31 14.45
CA LYS A 66 11.33 0.63 15.51
C LYS A 66 10.51 -0.47 16.20
N ALA A 67 9.19 -0.28 16.31
CA ALA A 67 8.26 -1.24 16.87
C ALA A 67 7.77 -2.30 15.88
N GLY A 68 8.32 -2.36 14.65
CA GLY A 68 7.90 -3.33 13.64
C GLY A 68 6.44 -3.18 13.20
N GLY A 69 5.90 -1.96 13.25
CA GLY A 69 4.52 -1.65 12.86
C GLY A 69 3.49 -1.78 13.99
N GLY A 70 3.90 -2.26 15.17
CA GLY A 70 2.99 -2.57 16.28
C GLY A 70 2.66 -1.41 17.23
N ALA A 71 3.24 -0.23 17.06
CA ALA A 71 3.07 0.90 17.99
C ALA A 71 2.14 2.02 17.48
N CYS A 72 1.62 1.91 16.26
CA CYS A 72 0.81 2.97 15.65
C CYS A 72 -0.50 3.22 16.41
N PRO A 73 -0.76 4.45 16.91
CA PRO A 73 -1.95 4.74 17.72
C PRO A 73 -3.25 4.74 16.90
N ILE A 74 -3.18 5.07 15.61
CA ILE A 74 -4.35 5.17 14.72
C ILE A 74 -4.70 3.85 14.02
N ARG A 75 -4.05 2.73 14.40
CA ARG A 75 -4.26 1.34 13.96
C ARG A 75 -5.00 1.17 12.63
N PHE A 76 -4.24 0.82 11.59
CA PHE A 76 -4.76 0.46 10.26
C PHE A 76 -5.40 1.61 9.47
N ARG A 77 -5.58 2.81 10.05
CA ARG A 77 -6.01 4.02 9.35
C ARG A 77 -4.85 4.75 8.66
N CYS A 78 -3.95 4.02 8.01
CA CYS A 78 -2.68 4.53 7.51
C CYS A 78 -2.84 5.69 6.51
N VAL A 79 -3.85 5.64 5.63
CA VAL A 79 -4.17 6.72 4.67
C VAL A 79 -4.57 8.04 5.38
N GLY A 80 -4.84 8.00 6.68
CA GLY A 80 -5.03 9.18 7.52
C GLY A 80 -3.73 9.89 7.94
N CYS A 81 -2.56 9.30 7.78
CA CYS A 81 -1.30 9.73 8.41
C CYS A 81 -0.24 10.19 7.40
N ASP A 82 0.47 11.28 7.72
CA ASP A 82 1.52 11.87 6.86
C ASP A 82 2.78 11.00 6.74
N HIS A 83 2.92 9.96 7.55
CA HIS A 83 3.99 8.97 7.45
C HIS A 83 3.66 7.80 6.51
N PHE A 84 2.42 7.72 6.00
CA PHE A 84 2.01 6.67 5.07
C PHE A 84 2.52 6.95 3.67
N ARG A 85 3.04 5.90 3.04
CA ARG A 85 3.57 5.90 1.69
C ARG A 85 2.96 4.72 0.96
N THR A 86 2.56 4.93 -0.28
CA THR A 86 2.12 3.84 -1.16
C THR A 86 2.86 3.94 -2.49
N ASN A 87 2.80 2.89 -3.28
CA ASN A 87 3.30 2.90 -4.64
C ASN A 87 2.30 2.22 -5.58
N ILE A 88 2.54 2.34 -6.87
CA ILE A 88 1.67 1.81 -7.91
C ILE A 88 1.32 0.31 -7.76
N ALA A 89 2.19 -0.49 -7.14
CA ALA A 89 1.93 -1.92 -6.95
C ALA A 89 0.80 -2.20 -5.95
N PHE A 90 0.41 -1.22 -5.13
CA PHE A 90 -0.70 -1.30 -4.17
C PHE A 90 -2.03 -0.80 -4.74
N LEU A 91 -2.09 -0.31 -5.99
CA LEU A 91 -3.34 0.17 -6.58
C LEU A 91 -4.49 -0.87 -6.49
N PRO A 92 -4.27 -2.17 -6.79
CA PRO A 92 -5.34 -3.16 -6.62
C PRO A 92 -5.76 -3.37 -5.17
N ASP A 93 -4.82 -3.27 -4.21
CA ASP A 93 -5.08 -3.41 -2.78
C ASP A 93 -5.94 -2.22 -2.28
N LEU A 94 -5.59 -0.99 -2.71
CA LEU A 94 -6.37 0.21 -2.43
C LEU A 94 -7.80 0.15 -3.02
N GLN A 95 -7.95 -0.43 -4.22
CA GLN A 95 -9.27 -0.63 -4.83
C GLN A 95 -10.10 -1.65 -4.03
N ALA A 96 -9.50 -2.76 -3.62
CA ALA A 96 -10.17 -3.74 -2.78
C ALA A 96 -10.57 -3.15 -1.43
N TYR A 97 -9.72 -2.30 -0.84
CA TYR A 97 -10.05 -1.58 0.38
C TYR A 97 -11.23 -0.62 0.19
N LEU A 98 -11.27 0.14 -0.91
CA LEU A 98 -12.42 0.99 -1.23
C LEU A 98 -13.71 0.17 -1.36
N ASP A 99 -13.66 -0.96 -2.07
CA ASP A 99 -14.82 -1.83 -2.27
C ASP A 99 -15.32 -2.41 -0.94
N ASP A 100 -14.42 -2.75 -0.02
CA ASP A 100 -14.79 -3.19 1.32
C ASP A 100 -15.43 -2.07 2.15
N LEU A 101 -14.89 -0.85 2.13
CA LEU A 101 -15.49 0.29 2.84
C LEU A 101 -16.93 0.54 2.36
N LEU A 102 -17.16 0.48 1.05
CA LEU A 102 -18.49 0.68 0.47
C LEU A 102 -19.45 -0.46 0.84
N ARG A 103 -18.98 -1.71 0.73
CA ARG A 103 -19.76 -2.91 1.09
C ARG A 103 -20.13 -2.92 2.57
N THR A 104 -19.18 -2.62 3.44
CA THR A 104 -19.39 -2.58 4.90
C THR A 104 -20.41 -1.51 5.26
N ARG A 105 -20.36 -0.35 4.61
CA ARG A 105 -21.33 0.72 4.83
C ARG A 105 -22.72 0.36 4.33
N GLU A 106 -22.85 -0.27 3.17
CA GLU A 106 -24.13 -0.79 2.67
C GLU A 106 -24.72 -1.82 3.64
N ARG A 107 -23.91 -2.76 4.12
CA ARG A 107 -24.31 -3.78 5.10
C ARG A 107 -24.79 -3.18 6.43
N LEU A 108 -24.11 -2.14 6.93
CA LEU A 108 -24.50 -1.47 8.18
C LEU A 108 -25.71 -0.54 8.01
N ALA A 109 -25.98 -0.06 6.79
CA ALA A 109 -27.17 0.73 6.47
C ALA A 109 -28.42 -0.14 6.35
N ALA A 110 -28.29 -1.38 5.87
CA ALA A 110 -29.33 -2.39 5.99
C ALA A 110 -29.49 -2.71 7.49
N THR A 111 -30.65 -2.43 8.07
CA THR A 111 -30.93 -2.60 9.50
C THR A 111 -30.43 -3.96 10.00
N ILE A 112 -29.38 -3.93 10.81
CA ILE A 112 -28.86 -5.14 11.48
C ILE A 112 -29.50 -5.19 12.85
N ASP A 113 -30.41 -6.12 13.07
CA ASP A 113 -31.05 -6.30 14.37
C ASP A 113 -30.02 -6.73 15.43
N GLY A 114 -30.21 -6.29 16.67
CA GLY A 114 -29.36 -6.68 17.81
C GLY A 114 -27.99 -6.00 17.90
N VAL A 115 -27.75 -4.92 17.13
CA VAL A 115 -26.53 -4.11 17.22
C VAL A 115 -26.85 -2.75 17.83
N ASP A 116 -26.17 -2.41 18.93
CA ASP A 116 -26.26 -1.10 19.56
C ASP A 116 -25.81 0.02 18.61
N GLU A 117 -26.45 1.18 18.72
CA GLU A 117 -26.19 2.32 17.84
C GLU A 117 -24.74 2.82 17.91
N TRP A 118 -24.13 2.84 19.10
CA TRP A 118 -22.73 3.26 19.25
C TRP A 118 -21.77 2.34 18.50
N ALA A 119 -22.03 1.03 18.50
CA ALA A 119 -21.19 0.03 17.83
C ALA A 119 -21.39 0.11 16.31
N ARG A 120 -22.62 0.35 15.85
CA ARG A 120 -22.90 0.62 14.43
C ARG A 120 -22.17 1.87 13.96
N ALA A 121 -22.22 2.95 14.74
CA ALA A 121 -21.56 4.21 14.40
C ALA A 121 -20.03 4.06 14.33
N ASP A 122 -19.41 3.36 15.30
CA ASP A 122 -17.96 3.12 15.32
C ASP A 122 -17.49 2.21 14.17
N ALA A 123 -18.27 1.18 13.84
CA ALA A 123 -17.96 0.27 12.74
C ALA A 123 -18.22 0.86 11.35
N THR A 124 -19.04 1.91 11.24
CA THR A 124 -19.41 2.50 9.94
C THR A 124 -18.23 3.26 9.33
N PRO A 125 -17.78 2.86 8.12
CA PRO A 125 -16.76 3.61 7.39
C PRO A 125 -17.16 5.08 7.18
N THR A 126 -16.23 5.98 7.47
CA THR A 126 -16.50 7.42 7.36
C THR A 126 -16.49 7.87 5.90
N GLU A 127 -17.31 8.87 5.56
CA GLU A 127 -17.27 9.51 4.24
C GLU A 127 -15.91 10.13 3.91
N GLU A 128 -15.23 10.64 4.93
CA GLU A 128 -13.91 11.23 4.77
C GLU A 128 -12.88 10.19 4.33
N GLU A 129 -12.87 9.02 4.96
CA GLU A 129 -11.99 7.91 4.59
C GLU A 129 -12.26 7.44 3.15
N ILE A 130 -13.52 7.18 2.80
CA ILE A 130 -13.93 6.80 1.44
C ILE A 130 -13.47 7.84 0.42
N THR A 131 -13.68 9.13 0.72
CA THR A 131 -13.29 10.24 -0.16
C THR A 131 -11.78 10.30 -0.32
N ARG A 132 -11.00 10.12 0.75
CA ARG A 132 -9.53 10.13 0.70
C ARG A 132 -9.00 8.97 -0.14
N ILE A 133 -9.51 7.76 0.06
CA ILE A 133 -9.12 6.58 -0.72
C ILE A 133 -9.46 6.76 -2.21
N ARG A 134 -10.67 7.22 -2.53
CA ARG A 134 -11.08 7.52 -3.91
C ARG A 134 -10.15 8.53 -4.58
N ARG A 135 -9.81 9.62 -3.87
CA ARG A 135 -8.88 10.64 -4.39
C ARG A 135 -7.50 10.05 -4.65
N LEU A 136 -6.97 9.27 -3.72
CA LEU A 136 -5.66 8.61 -3.88
C LEU A 136 -5.65 7.67 -5.09
N ILE A 137 -6.65 6.79 -5.22
CA ILE A 137 -6.81 5.89 -6.37
C ILE A 137 -6.86 6.68 -7.68
N ASN A 138 -7.65 7.75 -7.73
CA ASN A 138 -7.79 8.58 -8.93
C ASN A 138 -6.49 9.30 -9.28
N ARG A 139 -5.72 9.78 -8.29
CA ARG A 139 -4.39 10.35 -8.52
C ARG A 139 -3.43 9.34 -9.12
N ILE A 140 -3.34 8.14 -8.53
CA ILE A 140 -2.48 7.07 -9.04
C ILE A 140 -2.88 6.69 -10.48
N LYS A 141 -4.19 6.54 -10.76
CA LYS A 141 -4.68 6.24 -12.11
C LYS A 141 -4.41 7.36 -13.11
N GLY A 142 -4.51 8.62 -12.67
CA GLY A 142 -4.16 9.79 -13.49
C GLY A 142 -2.70 9.76 -13.91
N ASP A 143 -1.79 9.57 -12.95
CA ASP A 143 -0.36 9.45 -13.21
C ASP A 143 -0.04 8.28 -14.14
N ILE A 144 -0.72 7.14 -13.97
CA ILE A 144 -0.60 5.99 -14.88
C ILE A 144 -1.06 6.35 -16.29
N ALA A 145 -2.10 7.15 -16.45
CA ALA A 145 -2.65 7.51 -17.75
C ALA A 145 -1.71 8.46 -18.54
N GLU A 146 -0.83 9.19 -17.85
CA GLU A 146 0.16 10.08 -18.47
C GLU A 146 1.39 9.36 -19.04
N LEU A 147 1.62 8.10 -18.64
CA LEU A 147 2.74 7.29 -19.11
C LEU A 147 2.56 6.86 -20.58
N ASP A 148 3.67 6.81 -21.31
CA ASP A 148 3.68 6.22 -22.64
C ASP A 148 3.53 4.68 -22.60
N ASP A 149 3.30 4.06 -23.75
CA ASP A 149 3.06 2.62 -23.85
C ASP A 149 4.26 1.78 -23.39
N THR A 150 5.48 2.26 -23.60
CA THR A 150 6.72 1.56 -23.20
C THR A 150 6.90 1.63 -21.69
N GLU A 151 6.78 2.82 -21.11
CA GLU A 151 6.84 3.05 -19.67
C GLU A 151 5.75 2.26 -18.95
N ARG A 152 4.53 2.29 -19.46
CA ARG A 152 3.39 1.53 -18.94
C ARG A 152 3.66 0.03 -18.93
N ALA A 153 4.22 -0.52 -20.01
CA ALA A 153 4.57 -1.93 -20.08
C ALA A 153 5.62 -2.32 -19.04
N GLN A 154 6.70 -1.53 -18.91
CA GLN A 154 7.77 -1.75 -17.93
C GLN A 154 7.25 -1.72 -16.49
N ILE A 155 6.38 -0.75 -16.18
CA ILE A 155 5.75 -0.61 -14.86
C ILE A 155 4.83 -1.78 -14.57
N ASN A 156 4.01 -2.22 -15.54
CA ASN A 156 3.11 -3.36 -15.35
C ASN A 156 3.88 -4.66 -15.05
N ASP A 157 5.00 -4.90 -15.74
CA ASP A 157 5.88 -6.04 -15.48
C ASP A 157 6.50 -5.96 -14.08
N ALA A 158 6.98 -4.78 -13.67
CA ALA A 158 7.53 -4.56 -12.34
C ALA A 158 6.47 -4.78 -11.24
N VAL A 159 5.26 -4.25 -11.43
CA VAL A 159 4.11 -4.47 -10.54
C VAL A 159 3.81 -5.96 -10.41
N ALA A 160 3.78 -6.71 -11.51
CA ALA A 160 3.51 -8.14 -11.49
C ALA A 160 4.56 -8.91 -10.67
N ILE A 161 5.84 -8.56 -10.80
CA ILE A 161 6.94 -9.16 -10.03
C ILE A 161 6.79 -8.85 -8.54
N VAL A 162 6.60 -7.57 -8.19
CA VAL A 162 6.48 -7.12 -6.80
C VAL A 162 5.27 -7.75 -6.12
N ARG A 163 4.09 -7.76 -6.79
CA ARG A 163 2.87 -8.36 -6.23
C ARG A 163 3.01 -9.87 -6.03
N ARG A 164 3.61 -10.59 -6.98
CA ARG A 164 3.86 -12.04 -6.84
C ARG A 164 4.76 -12.33 -5.64
N HIS A 165 5.81 -11.54 -5.45
CA HIS A 165 6.68 -11.68 -4.29
C HIS A 165 5.97 -11.39 -2.97
N ARG A 166 5.18 -10.30 -2.90
CA ARG A 166 4.36 -9.95 -1.72
C ARG A 166 3.38 -11.05 -1.36
N ALA A 167 2.70 -11.64 -2.35
CA ALA A 167 1.78 -12.75 -2.13
C ALA A 167 2.47 -14.03 -1.62
N ALA A 168 3.72 -14.28 -2.04
CA ALA A 168 4.52 -15.41 -1.55
C ALA A 168 5.12 -15.19 -0.16
N HIS A 169 5.27 -13.93 0.27
CA HIS A 169 5.89 -13.54 1.54
C HIS A 169 4.96 -12.61 2.32
N THR A 170 3.74 -13.07 2.57
CA THR A 170 2.74 -12.30 3.31
C THR A 170 3.25 -12.00 4.72
N VAL A 171 3.35 -10.72 5.06
CA VAL A 171 3.66 -10.27 6.42
C VAL A 171 2.34 -10.22 7.20
N PRO A 172 2.19 -10.95 8.31
CA PRO A 172 1.01 -10.84 9.15
C PRO A 172 1.00 -9.47 9.83
N LEU A 173 0.17 -8.56 9.32
CA LEU A 173 0.03 -7.19 9.84
C LEU A 173 -0.89 -7.10 11.06
N GLY A 174 -1.44 -8.22 11.54
CA GLY A 174 -2.44 -8.25 12.61
C GLY A 174 -3.77 -7.60 12.21
N MET A 175 -4.00 -7.41 10.91
CA MET A 175 -5.24 -6.87 10.37
C MET A 175 -6.40 -7.81 10.71
N PRO A 176 -7.55 -7.28 11.18
CA PRO A 176 -8.76 -8.08 11.23
C PRO A 176 -9.06 -8.58 9.81
N THR A 177 -9.07 -9.89 9.62
CA THR A 177 -9.43 -10.50 8.34
C THR A 177 -10.90 -10.25 8.09
N LEU A 178 -11.21 -9.50 7.04
CA LEU A 178 -12.56 -9.43 6.52
C LEU A 178 -12.80 -10.78 5.84
N ALA A 179 -13.66 -11.61 6.44
CA ALA A 179 -14.00 -12.90 5.87
C ALA A 179 -14.54 -12.67 4.45
N ALA A 180 -13.83 -13.16 3.44
CA ALA A 180 -14.34 -13.24 2.09
C ALA A 180 -15.46 -14.28 2.08
N THR A 181 -16.69 -13.80 1.99
CA THR A 181 -17.88 -14.60 1.65
C THR A 181 -18.00 -14.70 0.14
#